data_AF-A0A679G1K2-F1
#
_entry.id   AF-A0A679G1K2-F1
#
_cell.length_a   1.000
_cell.length_b   1.000
_cell.length_c   1.000
_cell.angle_alpha   90.00
_cell.angle_beta   90.00
_cell.angle_gamma   90.00
#
_symmetry.space_group_name_H-M   'P 1'
#
loop_
_entity.id
_entity.type
_entity.pdbx_description
1 polymer ?
#
loop_
_entity_poly.entity_id
_entity_poly.type
_entity_poly.pdbx_seq_one_letter_code
_entity_poly.pdbx_strand_id
1 'polypeptide(L)'
;MNMKNEKQMIRLDGTNVFVEVMNDTFEIGKVRFHFVEYDATKPKKERIQKSISIYVDISSMLCLIHDGLSGELRNKATQAREEAERTKSPCKEVWMHLGGVSAETLAKRNQSRPDGMALARRMRLIPGKKKPWVLVAEMGAGREFETGLIAMTGKPEVQIMVPLSEDDFKALLLVTQAHIQGYISSFYGQSGTR
;
A
#
# COMPACT_ATOMS: atom_id res chain seq x y z
N MET A 1 -22.84 -0.54 6.56
CA MET A 1 -21.46 -0.14 6.86
C MET A 1 -21.46 0.70 8.13
N ASN A 2 -20.70 0.32 9.15
CA ASN A 2 -20.62 1.07 10.41
C ASN A 2 -19.57 2.19 10.20
N MET A 3 -20.03 3.41 9.95
CA MET A 3 -19.23 4.52 9.39
C MET A 3 -18.43 5.27 10.49
N LYS A 4 -17.63 4.54 11.28
CA LYS A 4 -16.87 5.13 12.41
C LYS A 4 -15.66 5.98 11.99
N ASN A 5 -15.30 5.96 10.70
CA ASN A 5 -14.26 6.81 10.12
C ASN A 5 -14.64 7.11 8.67
N GLU A 6 -15.17 8.31 8.40
CA GLU A 6 -15.67 8.71 7.08
C GLU A 6 -14.62 8.63 5.96
N LYS A 7 -13.33 8.67 6.34
CA LYS A 7 -12.22 8.60 5.38
C LYS A 7 -11.67 7.19 5.16
N GLN A 8 -12.08 6.23 5.97
CA GLN A 8 -11.71 4.83 5.81
C GLN A 8 -12.68 4.15 4.84
N MET A 9 -12.14 3.67 3.72
CA MET A 9 -12.90 2.90 2.73
C MET A 9 -13.06 1.45 3.18
N ILE A 10 -11.94 0.83 3.58
CA ILE A 10 -11.90 -0.55 4.06
C ILE A 10 -10.72 -0.74 5.02
N ARG A 11 -10.88 -1.66 5.96
CA ARG A 11 -9.82 -2.18 6.82
C ARG A 11 -9.77 -3.68 6.71
N LEU A 12 -8.56 -4.22 6.58
CA LEU A 12 -8.31 -5.66 6.53
C LEU A 12 -7.32 -6.03 7.62
N ASP A 13 -7.69 -6.97 8.46
CA ASP A 13 -6.94 -7.40 9.63
C ASP A 13 -6.25 -8.74 9.38
N GLY A 14 -5.01 -8.86 9.88
CA GLY A 14 -4.30 -10.11 10.07
C GLY A 14 -3.94 -10.28 11.55
N THR A 15 -3.18 -11.33 11.87
CA THR A 15 -2.68 -11.53 13.24
C THR A 15 -1.74 -10.40 13.62
N ASN A 16 -2.13 -9.55 14.58
CA ASN A 16 -1.33 -8.43 15.10
C ASN A 16 -0.92 -7.38 14.04
N VAL A 17 -1.60 -7.37 12.89
CA VAL A 17 -1.36 -6.42 11.81
C VAL A 17 -2.68 -6.01 11.17
N PHE A 18 -2.74 -4.84 10.55
CA PHE A 18 -3.84 -4.46 9.67
C PHE A 18 -3.39 -3.46 8.62
N VAL A 19 -4.20 -3.34 7.56
CA VAL A 19 -4.11 -2.25 6.59
C VAL A 19 -5.45 -1.53 6.50
N GLU A 20 -5.41 -0.20 6.53
CA GLU A 20 -6.54 0.66 6.24
C GLU A 20 -6.31 1.34 4.89
N VAL A 21 -7.31 1.27 4.01
CA VAL A 21 -7.31 1.99 2.74
C VAL A 21 -8.21 3.21 2.88
N MET A 22 -7.68 4.38 2.56
CA MET A 22 -8.29 5.65 2.88
C MET A 22 -8.42 6.56 1.65
N ASN A 23 -9.47 7.38 1.67
CA ASN A 23 -9.79 8.35 0.60
C ASN A 23 -9.42 9.80 0.96
N ASP A 24 -8.71 10.02 2.08
CA ASP A 24 -8.33 11.34 2.57
C ASP A 24 -7.33 12.09 1.67
N THR A 25 -6.74 11.40 0.69
CA THR A 25 -5.80 12.00 -0.27
C THR A 25 -6.29 12.01 -1.72
N PHE A 26 -7.59 11.76 -1.95
CA PHE A 26 -8.15 11.77 -3.31
C PHE A 26 -8.02 13.13 -3.99
N GLU A 27 -8.09 14.22 -3.22
CA GLU A 27 -7.92 15.60 -3.72
C GLU A 27 -6.54 15.86 -4.36
N ILE A 28 -5.51 15.15 -3.90
CA ILE A 28 -4.16 15.18 -4.49
C ILE A 28 -3.91 14.00 -5.44
N GLY A 29 -4.97 13.33 -5.89
CA GLY A 29 -4.90 12.24 -6.87
C GLY A 29 -4.34 10.93 -6.33
N LYS A 30 -4.36 10.70 -5.02
CA LYS A 30 -3.72 9.52 -4.39
C LYS A 30 -4.67 8.74 -3.47
N VAL A 31 -4.51 7.42 -3.45
CA VAL A 31 -5.09 6.52 -2.46
C VAL A 31 -4.07 6.26 -1.35
N ARG A 32 -4.48 6.41 -0.09
CA ARG A 32 -3.59 6.17 1.05
C ARG A 32 -3.81 4.77 1.63
N PHE A 33 -2.73 4.01 1.74
CA PHE A 33 -2.68 2.75 2.48
C PHE A 33 -1.93 2.98 3.78
N HIS A 34 -2.57 2.70 4.92
CA HIS A 34 -1.98 2.80 6.24
C HIS A 34 -1.82 1.42 6.86
N PHE A 35 -0.59 0.95 6.93
CA PHE A 35 -0.22 -0.33 7.51
C PHE A 35 0.16 -0.15 8.96
N VAL A 36 -0.29 -1.07 9.81
CA VAL A 36 -0.01 -1.05 11.25
C VAL A 36 0.34 -2.45 11.73
N GLU A 37 1.42 -2.55 12.50
CA GLU A 37 1.75 -3.71 13.35
C GLU A 37 1.52 -3.29 14.79
N TYR A 38 0.80 -4.13 15.55
CA TYR A 38 0.42 -3.82 16.92
C TYR A 38 0.55 -5.02 17.84
N ASP A 39 0.70 -4.74 19.14
CA ASP A 39 0.73 -5.72 20.20
C ASP A 39 -0.50 -5.52 21.10
N ALA A 40 -1.46 -6.45 21.03
CA ALA A 40 -2.70 -6.38 21.80
C ALA A 40 -2.48 -6.53 23.33
N THR A 41 -1.35 -7.11 23.73
CA THR A 41 -1.00 -7.32 25.15
C THR A 41 -0.58 -6.02 25.84
N LYS A 42 -0.12 -5.03 25.08
CA LYS A 42 0.29 -3.72 25.60
C LYS A 42 -0.91 -2.82 25.97
N PRO A 43 -0.70 -1.84 26.86
CA PRO A 43 -1.70 -0.81 27.16
C PRO A 43 -2.17 -0.09 25.90
N LYS A 44 -3.45 0.32 25.85
CA LYS A 44 -4.11 0.84 24.63
C LYS A 44 -3.31 1.91 23.87
N LYS A 45 -2.60 2.79 24.56
CA LYS A 45 -1.80 3.88 23.97
C LYS A 45 -0.45 3.43 23.38
N GLU A 46 -0.01 2.22 23.71
CA GLU A 46 1.30 1.65 23.34
C GLU A 46 1.14 0.41 22.46
N ARG A 47 -0.08 0.09 22.01
CA ARG A 47 -0.32 -1.10 21.19
C ARG A 47 0.33 -0.99 19.82
N ILE A 48 0.29 0.17 19.18
CA ILE A 48 0.92 0.36 17.86
C ILE A 48 2.43 0.29 18.01
N GLN A 49 3.07 -0.69 17.38
CA GLN A 49 4.53 -0.87 17.38
C GLN A 49 5.17 -0.21 16.16
N LYS A 50 4.55 -0.38 14.99
CA LYS A 50 5.06 0.14 13.72
C LYS A 50 3.88 0.62 12.88
N SER A 51 4.10 1.65 12.08
CA SER A 51 3.13 2.09 11.08
C SER A 51 3.81 2.64 9.84
N ILE A 52 3.25 2.37 8.66
CA ILE A 52 3.73 2.88 7.38
C ILE A 52 2.53 3.39 6.57
N SER A 53 2.56 4.67 6.18
CA SER A 53 1.60 5.23 5.22
C SER A 53 2.23 5.32 3.83
N ILE A 54 1.59 4.71 2.84
CA ILE A 54 1.99 4.72 1.44
C ILE A 54 0.89 5.38 0.62
N TYR A 55 1.27 6.25 -0.31
CA TYR A 55 0.34 6.98 -1.18
C TYR A 55 0.54 6.50 -2.61
N VAL A 56 -0.50 5.88 -3.17
CA VAL A 56 -0.52 5.29 -4.50
C VAL A 56 -1.32 6.20 -5.42
N ASP A 57 -0.81 6.52 -6.60
CA ASP A 57 -1.56 7.33 -7.55
C ASP A 57 -2.86 6.60 -7.97
N ILE A 58 -3.95 7.36 -8.11
CA ILE A 58 -5.25 6.78 -8.48
C ILE A 58 -5.15 6.00 -9.80
N SER A 59 -4.39 6.49 -10.77
CA SER A 59 -4.16 5.78 -12.04
C SER A 59 -3.46 4.43 -11.83
N SER A 60 -2.38 4.39 -11.04
CA SER A 60 -1.69 3.14 -10.70
C SER A 60 -2.59 2.18 -9.91
N MET A 61 -3.44 2.69 -9.04
CA MET A 61 -4.43 1.89 -8.30
C MET A 61 -5.48 1.29 -9.25
N LEU A 62 -5.97 2.05 -10.23
CA LEU A 62 -6.91 1.55 -11.24
C LEU A 62 -6.29 0.45 -12.12
N CYS A 63 -5.01 0.57 -12.48
CA CYS A 63 -4.29 -0.50 -13.17
C CYS A 63 -4.20 -1.78 -12.31
N LEU A 64 -3.87 -1.66 -11.03
CA LEU A 64 -3.87 -2.81 -10.11
C LEU A 64 -5.26 -3.46 -9.99
N ILE A 65 -6.33 -2.65 -9.91
CA ILE A 65 -7.71 -3.13 -9.88
C ILE A 65 -8.04 -3.90 -11.15
N HIS A 66 -7.71 -3.35 -12.31
CA HIS A 66 -7.94 -4.01 -13.59
C HIS A 66 -7.19 -5.36 -13.67
N ASP A 67 -5.90 -5.39 -13.35
CA ASP A 67 -5.08 -6.62 -13.36
C ASP A 67 -5.60 -7.66 -12.36
N GLY A 68 -6.07 -7.21 -11.19
CA GLY A 68 -6.59 -8.10 -10.15
C GLY A 68 -7.94 -8.72 -10.51
N LEU A 69 -8.86 -7.92 -11.07
CA LEU A 69 -10.21 -8.38 -11.41
C LEU A 69 -10.29 -9.17 -12.73
N SER A 70 -9.38 -8.91 -13.67
CA SER A 70 -9.28 -9.65 -14.94
C SER A 70 -8.66 -11.04 -14.79
N GLY A 71 -8.02 -11.33 -13.66
CA GLY A 71 -7.29 -12.58 -13.43
C GLY A 71 -5.82 -12.56 -13.86
N GLU A 72 -5.36 -11.48 -14.50
CA GLU A 72 -3.96 -11.32 -14.92
C GLU A 72 -3.00 -11.42 -13.72
N LEU A 73 -3.36 -10.81 -12.59
CA LEU A 73 -2.56 -10.87 -11.38
C LEU A 73 -2.46 -12.29 -10.80
N ARG A 74 -3.51 -13.10 -10.98
CA ARG A 74 -3.52 -14.52 -10.59
C ARG A 74 -2.59 -15.34 -11.48
N ASN A 75 -2.55 -15.06 -12.78
CA ASN A 75 -1.60 -15.69 -13.71
C ASN A 75 -0.15 -15.36 -13.31
N LYS A 76 0.15 -14.09 -13.06
CA LYS A 76 1.46 -13.64 -12.54
C LYS A 76 1.81 -14.36 -11.23
N ALA A 77 0.84 -14.54 -10.33
CA ALA A 77 1.05 -15.25 -9.06
C ALA A 77 1.35 -16.73 -9.23
N THR A 78 0.70 -17.41 -10.16
CA THR A 78 1.00 -18.81 -10.51
C THR A 78 2.42 -18.94 -11.05
N GLN A 79 2.79 -18.11 -12.03
CA GLN A 79 4.14 -18.11 -12.61
C GLN A 79 5.22 -17.83 -11.55
N ALA A 80 4.97 -16.86 -10.66
CA ALA A 80 5.90 -16.53 -9.58
C ALA A 80 6.07 -17.68 -8.56
N ARG A 81 5.03 -18.50 -8.33
CA ARG A 81 5.12 -19.71 -7.47
C ARG A 81 5.91 -20.82 -8.15
N GLU A 82 5.59 -21.12 -9.40
CA GLU A 82 6.30 -22.13 -10.19
C GLU A 82 7.80 -21.81 -10.30
N GLU A 83 8.13 -20.55 -10.56
CA GLU A 83 9.52 -20.08 -10.62
C GLU A 83 10.23 -20.22 -9.27
N ALA A 84 9.56 -19.89 -8.16
CA ALA A 84 10.10 -20.02 -6.81
C ALA A 84 10.39 -21.48 -6.46
N GLU A 85 9.50 -22.41 -6.83
CA GLU A 85 9.69 -23.85 -6.65
C GLU A 85 10.85 -24.38 -7.51
N ARG A 86 10.87 -24.00 -8.79
CA ARG A 86 11.92 -24.40 -9.75
C ARG A 86 13.31 -23.93 -9.33
N THR A 87 13.42 -22.70 -8.85
CA THR A 87 14.71 -22.08 -8.49
C THR A 87 15.06 -22.21 -7.02
N LYS A 88 14.17 -22.78 -6.19
CA LYS A 88 14.27 -22.82 -4.73
C LYS A 88 14.52 -21.43 -4.12
N SER A 89 13.92 -20.40 -4.71
CA SER A 89 14.06 -19.00 -4.30
C SER A 89 12.74 -18.45 -3.71
N PRO A 90 12.76 -17.33 -2.98
CA PRO A 90 11.53 -16.70 -2.52
C PRO A 90 10.62 -16.28 -3.68
N CYS A 91 9.30 -16.38 -3.48
CA CYS A 91 8.33 -15.93 -4.47
C CYS A 91 8.46 -14.42 -4.71
N LYS A 92 8.59 -14.04 -5.99
CA LYS A 92 8.71 -12.63 -6.40
C LYS A 92 7.37 -11.91 -6.24
N GLU A 93 7.42 -10.60 -6.01
CA GLU A 93 6.23 -9.76 -6.10
C GLU A 93 5.61 -9.81 -7.50
N VAL A 94 4.28 -9.75 -7.54
CA VAL A 94 3.49 -9.67 -8.79
C VAL A 94 3.04 -8.24 -9.10
N TRP A 95 3.20 -7.34 -8.13
CA TRP A 95 2.95 -5.92 -8.27
C TRP A 95 3.77 -5.15 -7.23
N MET A 96 4.22 -3.94 -7.59
CA MET A 96 4.99 -3.06 -6.72
C MET A 96 4.67 -1.60 -7.00
N HIS A 97 4.64 -0.81 -5.93
CA HIS A 97 4.62 0.65 -5.97
C HIS A 97 5.79 1.22 -5.16
N LEU A 98 6.43 2.23 -5.71
CA LEU A 98 7.49 3.00 -5.06
C LEU A 98 6.95 4.37 -4.66
N GLY A 99 7.31 4.81 -3.47
CA GLY A 99 7.00 6.15 -3.00
C GLY A 99 8.06 6.64 -2.04
N GLY A 100 7.89 7.85 -1.54
CA GLY A 100 8.86 8.40 -0.61
C GLY A 100 8.70 9.90 -0.40
N VAL A 101 9.68 10.46 0.29
CA VAL A 101 9.83 11.90 0.50
C VAL A 101 11.31 12.23 0.32
N SER A 102 11.62 13.20 -0.53
CA SER A 102 13.00 13.63 -0.80
C SER A 102 13.67 14.13 0.48
N ALA A 103 15.01 14.02 0.54
CA ALA A 103 15.78 14.51 1.68
C ALA A 103 15.57 16.02 1.89
N GLU A 104 15.47 16.78 0.80
CA GLU A 104 15.17 18.21 0.82
C GLU A 104 13.79 18.50 1.42
N THR A 105 12.75 17.76 1.01
CA THR A 105 11.40 17.93 1.56
C THR A 105 11.34 17.54 3.04
N LEU A 106 12.07 16.51 3.45
CA LEU A 106 12.19 16.13 4.86
C LEU A 106 12.87 17.23 5.67
N ALA A 107 13.94 17.83 5.15
CA ALA A 107 14.62 18.95 5.80
C ALA A 107 13.70 20.16 5.98
N LYS A 108 12.94 20.55 4.95
CA LYS A 108 11.93 21.63 5.03
C LYS A 108 10.85 21.37 6.08
N ARG A 109 10.60 20.11 6.43
CA ARG A 109 9.61 19.69 7.44
C ARG A 109 10.20 19.45 8.82
N ASN A 110 11.49 19.70 9.04
CA ASN A 110 12.21 19.30 10.25
C ASN A 110 12.07 17.80 10.56
N GLN A 111 12.07 16.98 9.51
CA GLN A 111 11.91 15.51 9.54
C GLN A 111 13.10 14.81 8.88
N SER A 112 14.26 15.48 8.80
CA SER A 112 15.47 14.91 8.24
C SER A 112 15.80 13.57 8.90
N ARG A 113 16.12 12.58 8.07
CA ARG A 113 16.63 11.31 8.57
C ARG A 113 18.03 11.50 9.16
N PRO A 114 18.45 10.67 10.14
CA PRO A 114 19.80 10.75 10.72
C PRO A 114 20.92 10.55 9.70
N ASP A 115 20.67 9.81 8.62
CA ASP A 115 21.60 9.55 7.53
C ASP A 115 21.58 10.61 6.40
N GLY A 116 20.72 11.63 6.50
CA GLY A 116 20.55 12.65 5.48
C GLY A 116 19.92 12.17 4.17
N MET A 117 19.47 10.90 4.09
CA MET A 117 18.93 10.30 2.87
C MET A 117 17.43 10.63 2.70
N ALA A 118 16.89 10.34 1.52
CA ALA A 118 15.45 10.38 1.31
C ALA A 118 14.76 9.26 2.12
N LEU A 119 13.47 9.44 2.41
CA LEU A 119 12.65 8.38 2.99
C LEU A 119 12.00 7.60 1.85
N ALA A 120 12.45 6.37 1.61
CA ALA A 120 11.81 5.48 0.65
C ALA A 120 10.70 4.69 1.33
N ARG A 121 9.63 4.46 0.56
CA ARG A 121 8.56 3.53 0.89
C ARG A 121 8.30 2.62 -0.30
N ARG A 122 8.01 1.36 -0.03
CA ARG A 122 7.69 0.37 -1.07
C ARG A 122 6.49 -0.44 -0.63
N MET A 123 5.50 -0.56 -1.49
CA MET A 123 4.37 -1.48 -1.32
C MET A 123 4.50 -2.59 -2.35
N ARG A 124 4.36 -3.84 -1.94
CA ARG A 124 4.41 -5.01 -2.82
C ARG A 124 3.22 -5.92 -2.57
N LEU A 125 2.77 -6.57 -3.64
CA LEU A 125 1.86 -7.70 -3.55
C LEU A 125 2.63 -8.97 -3.89
N ILE A 126 2.66 -9.92 -2.96
CA ILE A 126 3.40 -11.18 -3.11
C ILE A 126 2.45 -12.35 -2.94
N PRO A 127 2.58 -13.43 -3.73
CA PRO A 127 1.88 -14.67 -3.48
C PRO A 127 2.29 -15.25 -2.11
N GLY A 128 1.32 -15.46 -1.23
CA GLY A 128 1.59 -16.00 0.11
C GLY A 128 1.58 -17.53 0.15
N LYS A 129 2.16 -18.08 1.23
CA LYS A 129 2.16 -19.53 1.52
C LYS A 129 0.89 -20.01 2.23
N LYS A 130 0.45 -19.29 3.27
CA LYS A 130 -0.75 -19.64 4.07
C LYS A 130 -2.03 -18.99 3.55
N LYS A 131 -1.90 -17.77 3.04
CA LYS A 131 -2.97 -17.00 2.41
C LYS A 131 -2.53 -16.69 0.98
N PRO A 132 -3.44 -16.60 0.01
CA PRO A 132 -3.09 -16.45 -1.40
C PRO A 132 -2.30 -15.17 -1.68
N TRP A 133 -2.56 -14.11 -0.91
CA TRP A 133 -1.98 -12.79 -1.11
C TRP A 133 -1.33 -12.27 0.17
N VAL A 134 -0.23 -11.53 0.03
CA VAL A 134 0.38 -10.76 1.12
C VAL A 134 0.70 -9.36 0.61
N LEU A 135 0.08 -8.35 1.23
CA LEU A 135 0.50 -6.96 1.06
C LEU A 135 1.68 -6.68 1.97
N VAL A 136 2.78 -6.19 1.39
CA VAL A 136 4.01 -5.89 2.11
C VAL A 136 4.28 -4.40 2.00
N ALA A 137 4.33 -3.71 3.13
CA ALA A 137 4.76 -2.33 3.24
C ALA A 137 6.15 -2.26 3.85
N GLU A 138 7.02 -1.50 3.21
CA GLU A 138 8.42 -1.34 3.59
C GLU A 138 8.77 0.14 3.65
N MET A 139 9.64 0.50 4.58
CA MET A 139 10.16 1.85 4.76
C MET A 139 11.65 1.79 5.12
N GLY A 140 12.43 2.74 4.61
CA GLY A 140 13.84 2.89 4.96
C GLY A 140 14.54 4.00 4.18
N ALA A 141 15.87 4.03 4.24
CA ALA A 141 16.71 4.94 3.45
C ALA A 141 16.44 4.80 1.95
N GLY A 142 16.38 5.93 1.26
CA GLY A 142 16.09 6.02 -0.16
C GLY A 142 17.11 6.84 -0.93
N ARG A 143 17.31 6.45 -2.19
CA ARG A 143 17.98 7.26 -3.20
C ARG A 143 16.93 7.86 -4.13
N GLU A 144 17.06 9.15 -4.36
CA GLU A 144 16.30 9.87 -5.38
C GLU A 144 17.05 9.79 -6.72
N PHE A 145 16.30 9.47 -7.78
CA PHE A 145 16.79 9.47 -9.15
C PHE A 145 16.43 10.80 -9.83
N GLU A 146 17.09 11.09 -10.95
CA GLU A 146 16.85 12.32 -11.74
C GLU A 146 15.39 12.46 -12.20
N THR A 147 14.64 11.36 -12.29
CA THR A 147 13.22 11.34 -12.62
C THR A 147 12.31 11.78 -11.47
N GLY A 148 12.85 12.06 -10.29
CA GLY A 148 12.10 12.28 -9.04
C GLY A 148 11.60 11.00 -8.39
N LEU A 149 11.89 9.83 -8.97
CA LEU A 149 11.57 8.54 -8.36
C LEU A 149 12.47 8.29 -7.15
N ILE A 150 11.89 7.85 -6.04
CA ILE A 150 12.64 7.47 -4.83
C ILE A 150 12.56 5.95 -4.68
N ALA A 151 13.70 5.28 -4.63
CA ALA A 151 13.78 3.85 -4.36
C ALA A 151 14.64 3.55 -3.13
N MET A 152 14.30 2.48 -2.44
CA MET A 152 14.98 2.06 -1.23
C MET A 152 16.39 1.56 -1.52
N THR A 153 17.35 1.99 -0.71
CA THR A 153 18.73 1.51 -0.77
C THR A 153 18.97 0.48 0.33
N GLY A 154 19.16 -0.77 -0.06
CA GLY A 154 19.42 -1.86 0.89
C GLY A 154 18.17 -2.46 1.50
N LYS A 155 18.30 -2.97 2.74
CA LYS A 155 17.22 -3.64 3.47
C LYS A 155 16.26 -2.61 4.09
N PRO A 156 14.96 -2.90 4.15
CA PRO A 156 14.02 -2.03 4.86
C PRO A 156 14.33 -1.97 6.35
N GLU A 157 14.19 -0.77 6.94
CA GLU A 157 14.25 -0.54 8.39
C GLU A 157 12.98 -1.04 9.07
N VAL A 158 11.84 -0.85 8.39
CA VAL A 158 10.53 -1.27 8.86
C VAL A 158 9.85 -2.04 7.75
N GLN A 159 9.32 -3.23 8.08
CA GLN A 159 8.51 -4.04 7.19
C GLN A 159 7.25 -4.48 7.95
N ILE A 160 6.08 -4.36 7.30
CA ILE A 160 4.79 -4.85 7.80
C ILE A 160 4.17 -5.70 6.68
N MET A 161 3.74 -6.92 7.03
CA MET A 161 3.14 -7.86 6.08
C MET A 161 1.72 -8.17 6.52
N VAL A 162 0.74 -7.94 5.65
CA VAL A 162 -0.68 -8.21 5.89
C VAL A 162 -1.13 -9.33 4.94
N PRO A 163 -1.28 -10.57 5.44
CA PRO A 163 -1.80 -11.68 4.65
C PRO A 163 -3.30 -11.50 4.40
N LEU A 164 -3.74 -11.70 3.16
CA LEU A 164 -5.12 -11.52 2.72
C LEU A 164 -5.67 -12.81 2.10
N SER A 165 -6.93 -13.14 2.42
CA SER A 165 -7.66 -14.14 1.65
C SER A 165 -7.98 -13.64 0.24
N GLU A 166 -8.50 -14.54 -0.60
CA GLU A 166 -8.96 -14.16 -1.94
C GLU A 166 -10.09 -13.13 -1.86
N ASP A 167 -11.02 -13.31 -0.92
CA ASP A 167 -12.17 -12.43 -0.73
C ASP A 167 -11.74 -11.08 -0.14
N ASP A 168 -10.80 -11.06 0.80
CA ASP A 168 -10.23 -9.81 1.34
C ASP A 168 -9.58 -8.99 0.23
N PHE A 169 -8.81 -9.65 -0.65
CA PHE A 169 -8.13 -8.97 -1.75
C PHE A 169 -9.15 -8.45 -2.78
N LYS A 170 -10.16 -9.24 -3.15
CA LYS A 170 -11.23 -8.77 -4.04
C LYS A 170 -12.02 -7.62 -3.43
N ALA A 171 -12.36 -7.69 -2.14
CA ALA A 171 -13.04 -6.63 -1.43
C ALA A 171 -12.22 -5.33 -1.44
N LEU A 172 -10.90 -5.41 -1.22
CA LEU A 172 -9.99 -4.28 -1.35
C LEU A 172 -10.11 -3.60 -2.71
N LEU A 173 -10.03 -4.37 -3.79
CA LEU A 173 -10.06 -3.83 -5.16
C LEU A 173 -11.42 -3.20 -5.47
N LEU A 174 -12.52 -3.91 -5.21
CA LEU A 174 -13.88 -3.46 -5.53
C LEU A 174 -14.31 -2.25 -4.69
N VAL A 175 -14.03 -2.26 -3.39
CA VAL A 175 -14.36 -1.11 -2.52
C VAL A 175 -13.54 0.11 -2.93
N THR A 176 -12.25 -0.04 -3.18
CA THR A 176 -11.40 1.06 -3.64
C THR A 176 -11.88 1.61 -4.98
N GLN A 177 -12.25 0.73 -5.92
CA GLN A 177 -12.81 1.13 -7.22
C GLN A 177 -14.09 1.96 -7.06
N ALA A 178 -15.04 1.49 -6.24
CA ALA A 178 -16.31 2.16 -6.00
C ALA A 178 -16.11 3.56 -5.41
N HIS A 179 -15.18 3.71 -4.45
CA HIS A 179 -14.85 5.01 -3.88
C HIS A 179 -14.19 5.96 -4.89
N ILE A 180 -13.24 5.47 -5.71
CA ILE A 180 -12.60 6.27 -6.77
C ILE A 180 -13.67 6.75 -7.77
N GLN A 181 -14.53 5.85 -8.23
CA GLN A 181 -15.60 6.18 -9.18
C GLN A 181 -16.61 7.18 -8.58
N GLY A 182 -16.99 7.00 -7.33
CA GLY A 182 -17.86 7.94 -6.62
C GLY A 182 -17.25 9.34 -6.51
N TYR A 183 -15.96 9.43 -6.18
CA TYR A 183 -15.24 10.69 -6.11
C TYR A 183 -15.18 11.40 -7.47
N ILE A 184 -14.74 10.70 -8.52
CA ILE A 184 -14.64 11.25 -9.88
C ILE A 184 -16.02 11.72 -10.37
N SER A 185 -17.06 10.89 -10.17
CA SER A 185 -18.43 11.23 -10.58
C SER A 185 -18.95 12.48 -9.86
N SER A 186 -18.65 12.61 -8.55
CA SER A 186 -19.03 13.79 -7.78
C SER A 186 -18.38 15.08 -8.30
N PHE A 187 -17.13 14.99 -8.77
CA PHE A 187 -16.41 16.14 -9.31
C PHE A 187 -17.03 16.64 -10.62
N TYR A 188 -17.38 15.73 -11.53
CA TYR A 188 -18.07 16.10 -12.77
C TYR A 188 -19.52 16.55 -12.53
N GLY A 189 -20.23 15.93 -11.58
CA GLY A 189 -21.60 16.33 -11.22
C GLY A 189 -21.69 17.76 -10.66
N GLN A 190 -20.68 18.19 -9.89
CA GLN A 190 -20.57 19.57 -9.40
C GLN A 190 -20.16 20.57 -10.49
N SER A 191 -19.43 20.11 -11.52
CA SER A 191 -18.99 20.95 -12.63
C SER A 191 -20.10 21.26 -13.63
N GLY A 192 -21.15 20.43 -13.70
CA GLY A 192 -22.32 20.64 -14.56
C GLY A 192 -23.44 21.50 -13.96
N THR A 193 -23.26 22.03 -12.75
CA THR A 193 -24.23 22.89 -12.04
C THR A 193 -23.74 24.34 -11.86
N ARG A 194 -22.72 24.76 -12.61
CA ARG A 194 -22.24 26.14 -12.66
C ARG A 194 -22.56 26.80 -13.98
#